data_AF-A0A1B6GAR8-F1
#
_entry.id   AF-A0A1B6GAR8-F1
#
_cell.length_a   1.000
_cell.length_b   1.000
_cell.length_c   1.000
_cell.angle_alpha   90.00
_cell.angle_beta   90.00
_cell.angle_gamma   90.00
#
_symmetry.space_group_name_H-M   'P 1'
#
loop_
_entity.id
_entity.type
_entity.pdbx_description
1 polymer ?
#
loop_
_entity_poly.entity_id
_entity_poly.type
_entity_poly.pdbx_seq_one_letter_code
_entity_poly.pdbx_strand_id
1 'polypeptide(L)'
;LSHEMLNPQYGLFQYSREDNYTLQINPDSSVNPEHLSYFHFAGRIIGIAVFHGHYIDGGFTTPFYKMLLNKPITLEDIEGVDPELHRSLTWMLENDLTGVIDTTFAVEVNSFGVLKVHELKTGGKDIIVTEENKKEYVKLYVNYRF
;
A
#
# COMPACT_ATOMS: atom_id res chain seq x y z
N LEU A 1 4.63 -4.91 -24.95
CA LEU A 1 3.80 -3.78 -24.47
C LEU A 1 3.54 -3.87 -22.98
N SER A 2 3.03 -5.01 -22.46
CA SER A 2 2.86 -5.22 -21.01
C SER A 2 4.14 -4.98 -20.21
N HIS A 3 5.27 -5.54 -20.68
CA HIS A 3 6.57 -5.41 -20.00
C HIS A 3 7.07 -3.95 -19.92
N GLU A 4 6.88 -3.15 -20.97
CA GLU A 4 7.26 -1.73 -20.99
C GLU A 4 6.32 -0.88 -20.12
N MET A 5 5.01 -1.13 -20.20
CA MET A 5 4.00 -0.40 -19.41
C MET A 5 4.16 -0.60 -17.90
N LEU A 6 4.60 -1.80 -17.51
CA LEU A 6 4.76 -2.22 -16.13
C LEU A 6 6.21 -2.12 -15.65
N ASN A 7 7.13 -1.61 -16.47
CA ASN A 7 8.53 -1.48 -16.12
C ASN A 7 8.67 -0.49 -14.95
N PRO A 8 9.22 -0.92 -13.79
CA PRO A 8 9.41 -0.07 -12.63
C PRO A 8 10.30 1.16 -12.89
N GLN A 9 11.13 1.13 -13.94
CA GLN A 9 11.97 2.26 -14.33
C GLN A 9 11.16 3.51 -14.74
N TYR A 10 9.90 3.36 -15.14
CA TYR A 10 9.01 4.50 -15.41
C TYR A 10 8.41 5.11 -14.15
N GLY A 11 8.65 4.51 -12.97
CA GLY A 11 8.24 5.04 -11.68
C GLY A 11 6.74 4.95 -11.39
N LEU A 12 5.94 4.31 -12.26
CA LEU A 12 4.49 4.13 -12.06
C LEU A 12 4.19 2.99 -11.08
N PHE A 13 4.88 1.86 -11.27
CA PHE A 13 4.77 0.68 -10.43
C PHE A 13 6.13 0.36 -9.81
N GLN A 14 6.11 -0.38 -8.71
CA GLN A 14 7.29 -0.90 -8.07
C GLN A 14 7.08 -2.37 -7.69
N TYR A 15 8.16 -3.12 -7.54
CA TYR A 15 8.07 -4.47 -6.99
C TYR A 15 7.66 -4.39 -5.52
N SER A 16 6.78 -5.30 -5.11
CA SER A 16 6.37 -5.39 -3.71
C SER A 16 7.49 -5.93 -2.82
N ARG A 17 8.32 -6.84 -3.33
CA ARG A 17 9.47 -7.43 -2.63
C ARG A 17 10.61 -7.76 -3.59
N GLU A 18 11.78 -7.98 -3.03
CA GLU A 18 12.97 -8.42 -3.79
C GLU A 18 12.86 -9.89 -4.26
N ASP A 19 12.10 -10.72 -3.55
CA ASP A 19 11.92 -12.15 -3.83
C ASP A 19 10.65 -12.48 -4.63
N ASN A 20 9.69 -11.56 -4.67
CA ASN A 20 8.41 -11.71 -5.35
C ASN A 20 8.18 -10.53 -6.29
N TYR A 21 8.32 -10.77 -7.60
CA TYR A 21 8.20 -9.78 -8.68
C TYR A 21 6.75 -9.31 -8.94
N THR A 22 5.86 -9.39 -7.94
CA THR A 22 4.53 -8.79 -8.03
C THR A 22 4.60 -7.28 -7.95
N LEU A 23 3.75 -6.61 -8.71
CA LEU A 23 3.73 -5.17 -8.87
C LEU A 23 2.68 -4.51 -7.97
N GLN A 24 3.04 -3.36 -7.42
CA GLN A 24 2.16 -2.44 -6.72
C GLN A 24 2.34 -1.01 -7.25
N ILE A 25 1.38 -0.12 -6.99
CA ILE A 25 1.51 1.30 -7.33
C ILE A 25 2.70 1.89 -6.57
N ASN A 26 3.52 2.68 -7.25
CA ASN A 26 4.56 3.44 -6.60
C ASN A 26 3.94 4.69 -5.93
N PRO A 27 3.99 4.82 -4.58
CA PRO A 27 3.47 6.00 -3.89
C PRO A 27 4.21 7.30 -4.30
N ASP A 28 5.44 7.16 -4.78
CA ASP A 28 6.28 8.26 -5.24
C ASP A 28 6.15 8.55 -6.75
N SER A 29 5.17 7.96 -7.42
CA SER A 29 4.93 8.14 -8.87
C SER A 29 4.70 9.59 -9.29
N SER A 30 4.29 10.48 -8.36
CA SER A 30 4.13 11.92 -8.61
C SER A 30 5.42 12.63 -9.00
N VAL A 31 6.59 11.98 -8.87
CA VAL A 31 7.85 12.46 -9.45
C VAL A 31 7.72 12.67 -10.96
N ASN A 32 6.86 11.90 -11.63
CA ASN A 32 6.43 12.11 -13.00
C ASN A 32 5.13 12.93 -13.00
N PRO A 33 5.12 14.18 -13.49
CA PRO A 33 3.92 15.02 -13.55
C PRO A 33 2.76 14.40 -14.33
N GLU A 34 3.06 13.55 -15.31
CA GLU A 34 2.06 12.90 -16.17
C GLU A 34 1.58 11.54 -15.64
N HIS A 35 2.03 11.11 -14.45
CA HIS A 35 1.77 9.76 -13.93
C HIS A 35 0.28 9.37 -13.93
N LEU A 36 -0.62 10.32 -13.67
CA LEU A 36 -2.08 10.09 -13.71
C LEU A 36 -2.58 9.72 -15.12
N SER A 37 -2.09 10.43 -16.14
CA SER A 37 -2.39 10.14 -17.56
C SER A 37 -1.91 8.73 -17.93
N TYR A 38 -0.72 8.36 -17.46
CA TYR A 38 -0.16 7.03 -17.66
C TYR A 38 -0.94 5.92 -16.92
N PHE A 39 -1.36 6.13 -15.67
CA PHE A 39 -2.21 5.18 -14.96
C PHE A 39 -3.55 4.97 -15.66
N HIS A 40 -4.17 6.04 -16.14
CA HIS A 40 -5.41 5.94 -16.90
C HIS A 40 -5.23 5.17 -18.22
N PHE A 41 -4.12 5.39 -18.93
CA PHE A 41 -3.77 4.59 -20.10
C PHE A 41 -3.55 3.11 -19.75
N ALA A 42 -2.76 2.83 -18.70
CA ALA A 42 -2.49 1.46 -18.25
C ALA A 42 -3.79 0.73 -17.87
N GLY A 43 -4.69 1.40 -17.14
CA GLY A 43 -6.00 0.86 -16.79
C GLY A 43 -6.84 0.48 -18.01
N ARG A 44 -6.81 1.30 -19.08
CA ARG A 44 -7.49 0.96 -20.36
C ARG A 44 -6.90 -0.27 -21.02
N ILE A 45 -5.57 -0.38 -21.07
CA ILE A 45 -4.89 -1.55 -21.64
C ILE A 45 -5.22 -2.81 -20.84
N ILE A 46 -5.18 -2.73 -19.51
CA ILE A 46 -5.56 -3.84 -18.62
C ILE A 46 -7.02 -4.26 -18.88
N GLY A 47 -7.94 -3.30 -18.96
CA GLY A 47 -9.35 -3.55 -19.25
C GLY A 47 -9.58 -4.23 -20.60
N ILE A 48 -8.90 -3.78 -21.65
CA ILE A 48 -8.99 -4.38 -23.00
C ILE A 48 -8.45 -5.81 -23.00
N ALA A 49 -7.31 -6.05 -22.34
CA ALA A 49 -6.73 -7.38 -22.24
C ALA A 49 -7.70 -8.36 -21.55
N VAL A 50 -8.29 -7.96 -20.42
CA VAL A 50 -9.32 -8.76 -19.74
C VAL A 50 -10.54 -8.99 -20.63
N PHE A 51 -11.02 -7.97 -21.33
CA PHE A 51 -12.20 -8.06 -22.20
C PHE A 51 -12.01 -9.03 -23.36
N HIS A 52 -10.81 -9.09 -23.95
CA HIS A 52 -10.49 -10.01 -25.07
C HIS A 52 -9.91 -11.37 -24.62
N GLY A 53 -9.78 -11.60 -23.31
CA GLY A 53 -9.20 -12.85 -22.78
C GLY A 53 -7.69 -12.99 -23.03
N HIS A 54 -6.97 -11.87 -23.12
CA HIS A 54 -5.52 -11.84 -23.19
C HIS A 54 -4.89 -11.78 -21.80
N TYR A 55 -3.81 -12.54 -21.63
CA TYR A 55 -2.99 -12.50 -20.42
C TYR A 55 -2.04 -11.31 -20.45
N ILE A 56 -1.88 -10.66 -19.31
CA ILE A 56 -0.87 -9.63 -19.09
C ILE A 56 0.28 -10.30 -18.36
N ASP A 57 1.47 -10.20 -18.95
CA ASP A 57 2.70 -10.66 -18.32
C ASP A 57 3.15 -9.64 -17.28
N GLY A 58 3.31 -10.09 -16.03
CA GLY A 58 3.43 -9.26 -14.83
C GLY A 58 2.18 -9.37 -13.93
N GLY A 59 2.37 -9.91 -12.71
CA GLY A 59 1.29 -10.07 -11.74
C GLY A 59 1.21 -8.88 -10.79
N PHE A 60 0.01 -8.40 -10.50
CA PHE A 60 -0.21 -7.44 -9.40
C PHE A 60 -0.34 -8.15 -8.05
N THR A 61 -0.15 -7.41 -6.97
CA THR A 61 -0.39 -7.92 -5.62
C THR A 61 -1.89 -8.20 -5.38
N THR A 62 -2.20 -9.09 -4.43
CA THR A 62 -3.59 -9.38 -4.01
C THR A 62 -4.37 -8.12 -3.58
N PRO A 63 -3.80 -7.20 -2.76
CA PRO A 63 -4.42 -5.91 -2.47
C PRO A 63 -4.85 -5.14 -3.72
N PHE A 64 -4.01 -5.08 -4.76
CA PHE A 64 -4.34 -4.35 -5.99
C PHE A 64 -5.60 -4.90 -6.66
N TYR A 65 -5.74 -6.22 -6.75
CA TYR A 65 -6.97 -6.83 -7.29
C TYR A 65 -8.18 -6.58 -6.40
N LYS A 66 -8.01 -6.57 -5.06
CA LYS A 66 -9.09 -6.22 -4.14
C LYS A 66 -9.57 -4.78 -4.33
N MET A 67 -8.66 -3.83 -4.56
CA MET A 67 -9.01 -2.44 -4.88
C MET A 67 -9.85 -2.34 -6.16
N LEU A 68 -9.44 -3.03 -7.24
CA LEU A 68 -10.18 -3.07 -8.50
C LEU A 68 -11.60 -3.65 -8.33
N LEU A 69 -11.77 -4.60 -7.42
CA LEU A 69 -13.05 -5.23 -7.11
C LEU A 69 -13.84 -4.51 -6.00
N ASN A 70 -13.34 -3.39 -5.49
CA ASN A 70 -13.90 -2.66 -4.36
C ASN A 70 -14.13 -3.55 -3.12
N LYS A 71 -13.20 -4.48 -2.87
CA LYS A 71 -13.20 -5.37 -1.71
C LYS A 71 -12.34 -4.78 -0.58
N PRO A 72 -12.72 -4.99 0.69
CA PRO A 72 -11.93 -4.51 1.81
C PRO A 72 -10.56 -5.21 1.84
N ILE A 73 -9.54 -4.43 2.12
CA ILE A 73 -8.18 -4.91 2.38
C ILE A 73 -8.06 -5.16 3.88
N THR A 74 -7.42 -6.27 4.22
CA THR A 74 -7.29 -6.76 5.58
C THR A 74 -5.82 -6.88 5.96
N LEU A 75 -5.55 -7.08 7.24
CA LEU A 75 -4.18 -7.28 7.74
C LEU A 75 -3.50 -8.49 7.08
N GLU A 76 -4.24 -9.57 6.80
CA GLU A 76 -3.73 -10.76 6.10
C GLU A 76 -3.22 -10.42 4.69
N ASP A 77 -3.79 -9.42 4.02
CA ASP A 77 -3.33 -9.03 2.68
C ASP A 77 -1.97 -8.32 2.72
N ILE A 78 -1.59 -7.73 3.87
CA ILE A 78 -0.27 -7.13 4.08
C ILE A 78 0.79 -8.23 4.11
N GLU A 79 0.49 -9.42 4.63
CA GLU A 79 1.47 -10.51 4.77
C GLU A 79 2.11 -10.92 3.43
N GLY A 80 1.40 -10.79 2.31
CA GLY A 80 1.95 -11.07 0.97
C GLY A 80 2.78 -9.94 0.37
N VAL A 81 2.62 -8.71 0.88
CA VAL A 81 3.28 -7.50 0.35
C VAL A 81 4.44 -7.08 1.24
N ASP A 82 4.23 -7.01 2.55
CA ASP A 82 5.15 -6.44 3.53
C ASP A 82 5.06 -7.26 4.84
N PRO A 83 5.87 -8.32 4.98
CA PRO A 83 5.67 -9.31 6.05
C PRO A 83 6.16 -8.77 7.40
N GLU A 84 7.11 -7.84 7.38
CA GLU A 84 7.59 -7.13 8.57
C GLU A 84 6.52 -6.18 9.11
N LEU A 85 5.84 -5.44 8.23
CA LEU A 85 4.71 -4.61 8.63
C LEU A 85 3.56 -5.46 9.17
N HIS A 86 3.23 -6.56 8.48
CA HIS A 86 2.22 -7.51 8.96
C HIS A 86 2.55 -7.99 10.37
N ARG A 87 3.76 -8.49 10.60
CA ARG A 87 4.22 -8.96 11.91
C ARG A 87 4.12 -7.86 12.99
N SER A 88 4.50 -6.63 12.65
CA SER A 88 4.48 -5.51 13.60
C SER A 88 3.04 -5.15 14.00
N LEU A 89 2.12 -5.05 13.04
CA LEU A 89 0.72 -4.74 13.30
C LEU A 89 0.00 -5.88 14.03
N THR A 90 0.29 -7.14 13.68
CA THR A 90 -0.22 -8.32 14.39
C THR A 90 0.28 -8.34 15.84
N TRP A 91 1.56 -8.06 16.06
CA TRP A 91 2.13 -7.96 17.41
C TRP A 91 1.40 -6.89 18.24
N MET A 92 1.11 -5.71 17.67
CA MET A 92 0.33 -4.67 18.36
C MET A 92 -1.06 -5.16 18.77
N LEU A 93 -1.73 -5.97 17.95
CA LEU A 93 -3.06 -6.50 18.27
C LEU A 93 -3.02 -7.54 19.38
N GLU A 94 -1.99 -8.38 19.40
CA GLU A 94 -1.86 -9.54 20.30
C GLU A 94 -1.24 -9.22 21.66
N ASN A 95 -0.51 -8.11 21.77
CA ASN A 95 0.26 -7.75 22.96
C ASN A 95 -0.26 -6.46 23.61
N ASP A 96 0.01 -6.31 24.90
CA ASP A 96 -0.27 -5.07 25.64
C ASP A 96 0.75 -3.99 25.25
N LEU A 97 0.24 -2.85 24.80
CA LEU A 97 1.04 -1.71 24.35
C LEU A 97 1.56 -0.87 25.53
N THR A 98 1.00 -1.03 26.73
CA THR A 98 1.25 -0.16 27.89
C THR A 98 2.74 -0.10 28.24
N GLY A 99 3.35 1.06 28.00
CA GLY A 99 4.77 1.30 28.28
C GLY A 99 5.75 0.63 27.32
N VAL A 100 5.27 -0.02 26.26
CA VAL A 100 6.10 -0.69 25.24
C VAL A 100 6.12 0.08 23.92
N ILE A 101 4.97 0.63 23.51
CA ILE A 101 4.84 1.41 22.28
C ILE A 101 4.29 2.78 22.64
N ASP A 102 5.02 3.82 22.28
CA ASP A 102 4.57 5.21 22.36
C ASP A 102 4.41 5.76 20.94
N THR A 103 3.21 5.59 20.38
CA THR A 103 2.87 6.02 19.03
C THR A 103 1.52 6.72 19.01
N THR A 104 1.28 7.52 17.99
CA THR A 104 0.05 8.29 17.79
C THR A 104 -0.65 7.84 16.52
N PHE A 105 -1.84 8.37 16.22
CA PHE A 105 -2.54 8.11 14.96
C PHE A 105 -1.91 8.88 13.79
N ALA A 106 -0.59 8.84 13.68
CA ALA A 106 0.19 9.43 12.61
C ALA A 106 1.33 8.49 12.21
N VAL A 107 1.67 8.51 10.92
CA VAL A 107 2.69 7.65 10.32
C VAL A 107 3.73 8.50 9.62
N GLU A 108 4.98 8.11 9.78
CA GLU A 108 6.12 8.77 9.12
C GLU A 108 6.48 8.01 7.86
N VAL A 109 6.50 8.71 6.73
CA VAL A 109 6.90 8.15 5.44
C VAL A 109 8.06 8.92 4.88
N ASN A 110 9.13 8.20 4.56
CA ASN A 110 10.27 8.74 3.85
C ASN A 110 10.00 8.69 2.34
N SER A 111 9.87 9.86 1.72
CA SER A 111 9.66 10.04 0.28
C SER A 111 10.82 10.87 -0.24
N PHE A 112 11.71 10.24 -1.03
CA PHE A 112 12.93 10.87 -1.57
C PHE A 112 13.83 11.55 -0.52
N GLY A 113 13.98 10.96 0.66
CA GLY A 113 14.79 11.52 1.75
C GLY A 113 14.09 12.60 2.56
N VAL A 114 12.84 12.95 2.21
CA VAL A 114 11.99 13.86 2.97
C VAL A 114 11.03 13.06 3.83
N LEU A 115 11.13 13.23 5.14
CA LEU A 115 10.25 12.59 6.10
C LEU A 115 8.94 13.40 6.19
N LYS A 116 7.83 12.76 5.79
CA LYS A 116 6.49 13.33 5.82
C LYS A 116 5.66 12.62 6.87
N VAL A 117 4.96 13.38 7.70
CA VAL A 117 4.03 12.84 8.69
C VAL A 117 2.62 12.89 8.12
N HIS A 118 1.96 11.73 8.04
CA HIS A 118 0.56 11.61 7.63
C HIS A 118 -0.32 11.24 8.83
N GLU A 119 -1.39 11.99 9.04
CA GLU A 119 -2.37 11.69 10.09
C GLU A 119 -3.39 10.67 9.60
N LEU A 120 -3.50 9.53 10.30
CA LEU A 120 -4.45 8.46 9.97
C LEU A 120 -5.91 8.86 10.21
N LYS A 121 -6.14 9.86 11.07
CA LYS A 121 -7.43 10.50 11.30
C LYS A 121 -7.20 11.95 11.72
N THR A 122 -8.25 12.78 11.65
CA THR A 122 -8.19 14.20 12.00
C THR A 122 -7.63 14.40 13.42
N GLY A 123 -6.55 15.17 13.55
CA GLY A 123 -5.89 15.40 14.84
C GLY A 123 -5.11 14.19 15.35
N GLY A 124 -4.80 13.22 14.48
CA GLY A 124 -4.24 11.93 14.85
C GLY A 124 -2.87 12.03 15.54
N LYS A 125 -2.10 13.08 15.26
CA LYS A 125 -0.80 13.34 15.92
C LYS A 125 -0.92 13.54 17.43
N ASP A 126 -2.04 14.05 17.92
CA ASP A 126 -2.27 14.32 19.33
C ASP A 126 -2.98 13.16 20.05
N ILE A 127 -3.35 12.11 19.30
CA ILE A 127 -4.11 10.97 19.82
C ILE A 127 -3.15 9.79 19.98
N ILE A 128 -2.87 9.43 21.23
CA ILE A 128 -2.01 8.28 21.57
C ILE A 128 -2.73 6.96 21.28
N VAL A 129 -1.99 5.99 20.77
CA VAL A 129 -2.48 4.62 20.62
C VAL A 129 -2.46 3.91 21.97
N THR A 130 -3.61 3.37 22.35
CA THR A 130 -3.87 2.70 23.63
C THR A 130 -4.50 1.34 23.37
N GLU A 131 -4.62 0.51 24.42
CA GLU A 131 -5.28 -0.80 24.32
C GLU A 131 -6.71 -0.72 23.77
N GLU A 132 -7.44 0.34 24.11
CA GLU A 132 -8.84 0.52 23.69
C GLU A 132 -8.95 0.88 22.20
N ASN A 133 -7.96 1.57 21.63
CA ASN A 133 -8.02 2.13 20.29
C ASN A 133 -7.05 1.47 19.29
N LYS A 134 -6.20 0.53 19.71
CA LYS A 134 -5.20 -0.13 18.84
C LYS A 134 -5.81 -0.84 17.63
N LYS A 135 -7.02 -1.40 17.76
CA LYS A 135 -7.75 -2.02 16.63
C LYS A 135 -8.13 -0.99 15.57
N GLU A 136 -8.51 0.22 15.98
CA GLU A 136 -8.79 1.33 15.07
C GLU A 136 -7.51 1.78 14.37
N TYR A 137 -6.41 1.93 15.12
CA TYR A 137 -5.11 2.29 14.56
C TYR A 137 -4.67 1.32 13.46
N VAL A 138 -4.68 0.01 13.74
CA VAL A 138 -4.29 -1.00 12.75
C VAL A 138 -5.19 -0.96 11.52
N LYS A 139 -6.50 -0.79 11.69
CA LYS A 139 -7.43 -0.67 10.57
C LYS A 139 -7.14 0.55 9.70
N LEU A 140 -6.90 1.71 10.31
CA LEU A 140 -6.58 2.93 9.58
C LEU A 140 -5.21 2.84 8.90
N TYR A 141 -4.23 2.19 9.54
CA TYR A 141 -2.92 1.96 8.96
C TYR A 141 -3.02 1.08 7.70
N VAL A 142 -3.78 -0.03 7.77
CA VAL A 142 -4.01 -0.93 6.62
C VAL A 142 -4.65 -0.16 5.46
N ASN A 143 -5.64 0.69 5.74
CA ASN A 143 -6.30 1.53 4.73
C ASN A 143 -5.42 2.69 4.22
N TYR A 144 -4.43 3.13 4.99
CA TYR A 144 -3.49 4.16 4.54
C TYR A 144 -2.44 3.55 3.60
N ARG A 145 -2.01 2.31 3.89
CA ARG A 145 -0.97 1.62 3.13
C ARG A 145 -1.40 1.31 1.68
N PHE A 146 -2.70 1.22 1.40
CA PHE A 146 -3.28 0.87 0.09
C PHE A 146 -4.43 1.79 -0.28
#